data_AF-A0A7S1GJS1-F1
#
_entry.id   AF-A0A7S1GJS1-F1
#
_cell.length_a   1.000
_cell.length_b   1.000
_cell.length_c   1.000
_cell.angle_alpha   90.00
_cell.angle_beta   90.00
_cell.angle_gamma   90.00
#
_symmetry.space_group_name_H-M   'P 1'
#
loop_
_entity.id
_entity.type
_entity.pdbx_description
1 polymer ?
#
loop_
_entity_poly.entity_id
_entity_poly.type
_entity_poly.pdbx_seq_one_letter_code
_entity_poly.pdbx_strand_id
1 'polypeptide(L)'
;MFKNKTSQGKDTPVSMERRRFFETMKTYGFTAAVVAGAAGTLMSTEAAAQTAKEEREREKAAQEVMTIATAYILGATRSYPIMQLDFKENIQNATNGKIYVKLAP
;
A
#
# COMPACT_ATOMS: atom_id res chain seq x y z
N MET A 1 10.79 -21.61 38.80
CA MET A 1 11.53 -22.06 37.60
C MET A 1 10.92 -21.36 36.38
N PHE A 2 11.47 -20.21 36.01
CA PHE A 2 10.97 -19.40 34.89
C PHE A 2 11.38 -20.05 33.56
N LYS A 3 10.42 -20.57 32.80
CA LYS A 3 10.67 -21.03 31.43
C LYS A 3 10.88 -19.80 30.53
N ASN A 4 12.09 -19.65 30.01
CA ASN A 4 12.47 -18.70 28.97
C ASN A 4 11.50 -18.79 27.78
N LYS A 5 10.76 -17.71 27.51
CA LYS A 5 10.14 -17.48 26.19
C LYS A 5 11.27 -17.16 25.22
N THR A 6 11.66 -18.15 24.44
CA THR A 6 12.56 -18.01 23.30
C THR A 6 12.01 -17.00 22.29
N SER A 7 12.94 -16.26 21.68
CA SER A 7 12.77 -15.13 20.77
C SER A 7 12.04 -15.43 19.44
N GLN A 8 10.76 -15.80 19.49
CA GLN A 8 9.93 -16.12 18.31
C GLN A 8 9.17 -14.90 17.73
N GLY A 9 9.58 -13.66 18.03
CA GLY A 9 8.73 -12.48 17.79
C GLY A 9 9.26 -11.41 16.83
N LYS A 10 10.50 -11.50 16.33
CA LYS A 10 11.15 -10.35 15.66
C LYS A 10 11.24 -10.46 14.13
N ASP A 11 11.36 -11.66 13.56
CA ASP A 11 11.66 -11.88 12.14
C ASP A 11 10.73 -12.92 11.47
N THR A 12 9.42 -12.81 11.74
CA THR A 12 8.44 -13.55 10.92
C THR A 12 8.24 -12.86 9.57
N PRO A 13 7.85 -13.59 8.50
CA PRO A 13 7.54 -12.99 7.20
C PRO A 13 6.54 -11.83 7.29
N VAL A 14 5.54 -11.95 8.17
CA VAL A 14 4.54 -10.90 8.44
C VAL A 14 5.15 -9.64 9.08
N SER A 15 6.13 -9.80 9.97
CA SER A 15 6.87 -8.67 10.56
C SER A 15 7.69 -7.93 9.49
N MET A 16 8.32 -8.68 8.58
CA MET A 16 9.12 -8.13 7.49
C MET A 16 8.29 -7.37 6.46
N GLU A 17 7.16 -7.93 6.02
CA GLU A 17 6.24 -7.24 5.10
C GLU A 17 5.70 -5.95 5.70
N ARG A 18 5.37 -5.94 7.00
CA ARG A 18 4.93 -4.73 7.69
C ARG A 18 6.02 -3.66 7.70
N ARG A 19 7.27 -4.03 8.00
CA ARG A 19 8.42 -3.11 7.95
C ARG A 19 8.59 -2.53 6.55
N ARG A 20 8.56 -3.38 5.52
CA ARG A 20 8.64 -2.94 4.12
C ARG A 20 7.49 -2.03 3.74
N PHE A 21 6.26 -2.33 4.14
CA PHE A 21 5.11 -1.44 3.91
C PHE A 21 5.36 -0.03 4.46
N PHE A 22 5.82 0.10 5.71
CA PHE A 22 6.11 1.40 6.30
C PHE A 22 7.28 2.12 5.64
N GLU A 23 8.31 1.38 5.23
CA GLU A 23 9.45 1.93 4.49
C GLU A 23 9.02 2.45 3.11
N THR A 24 8.23 1.68 2.37
CA THR A 24 7.63 2.08 1.09
C THR A 24 6.69 3.26 1.27
N MET A 25 5.86 3.27 2.31
CA MET A 25 4.96 4.38 2.62
C MET A 25 5.75 5.67 2.89
N LYS A 26 6.82 5.59 3.69
CA LYS A 26 7.67 6.73 4.01
C LYS A 26 8.39 7.28 2.77
N THR A 27 8.84 6.39 1.89
CA THR A 27 9.67 6.76 0.73
C THR A 27 8.83 7.20 -0.48
N TYR A 28 7.72 6.50 -0.74
CA TYR A 28 6.96 6.60 -1.97
C TYR A 28 5.51 7.06 -1.77
N GLY A 29 5.05 7.17 -0.52
CA GLY A 29 3.70 7.58 -0.16
C GLY A 29 2.76 6.39 0.07
N PHE A 30 1.65 6.67 0.76
CA PHE A 30 0.71 5.65 1.20
C PHE A 30 0.04 4.88 0.05
N THR A 31 -0.41 5.58 -1.00
CA THR A 31 -1.05 4.93 -2.16
C THR A 31 -0.11 3.91 -2.81
N ALA A 32 1.17 4.27 -3.02
CA ALA A 32 2.16 3.35 -3.58
C ALA A 32 2.42 2.14 -2.67
N ALA A 33 2.43 2.33 -1.35
CA ALA A 33 2.60 1.22 -0.40
C ALA A 33 1.41 0.25 -0.42
N VAL A 34 0.18 0.75 -0.54
CA VAL A 34 -1.03 -0.08 -0.66
C VAL A 34 -1.01 -0.88 -1.97
N VAL A 35 -0.70 -0.24 -3.10
CA VAL A 35 -0.62 -0.91 -4.41
C VAL A 35 0.48 -1.97 -4.41
N ALA A 36 1.69 -1.65 -3.93
CA ALA A 36 2.78 -2.62 -3.81
C ALA A 36 2.46 -3.77 -2.84
N GLY A 37 1.72 -3.49 -1.77
CA GLY A 37 1.24 -4.48 -0.81
C GLY A 37 0.26 -5.45 -1.42
N ALA A 38 -0.74 -4.94 -2.14
CA ALA A 38 -1.74 -5.74 -2.82
C ALA A 38 -1.14 -6.56 -3.98
N ALA A 39 -0.19 -5.98 -4.73
CA ALA A 39 0.53 -6.67 -5.79
C ALA A 39 1.56 -7.71 -5.30
N GLY A 40 1.82 -7.76 -3.99
CA GLY A 40 2.83 -8.66 -3.41
C GLY A 40 4.28 -8.26 -3.73
N THR A 41 4.51 -7.01 -4.15
CA THR A 41 5.81 -6.51 -4.62
C THR A 41 6.59 -5.71 -3.58
N LEU A 42 6.07 -5.59 -2.34
CA LEU A 42 6.73 -4.86 -1.23
C LEU A 42 8.18 -5.29 -0.96
N MET A 43 8.52 -6.53 -1.26
CA MET A 43 9.87 -7.06 -1.02
C MET A 43 10.87 -6.68 -2.12
N SER A 44 10.42 -6.14 -3.27
CA SER A 44 11.28 -5.62 -4.33
C SER A 44 11.25 -4.10 -4.33
N THR A 45 12.43 -3.51 -4.09
CA THR A 45 12.65 -2.06 -4.12
C THR A 45 12.40 -1.48 -5.50
N GLU A 46 12.81 -2.18 -6.55
CA GLU A 46 12.65 -1.77 -7.94
C GLU A 46 11.16 -1.75 -8.33
N ALA A 47 10.42 -2.80 -7.96
CA ALA A 47 9.00 -2.89 -8.24
C ALA A 47 8.21 -1.81 -7.48
N ALA A 48 8.52 -1.57 -6.20
CA ALA A 48 7.89 -0.51 -5.42
C ALA A 48 8.20 0.90 -5.99
N ALA A 49 9.42 1.14 -6.46
CA ALA A 49 9.81 2.38 -7.10
C ALA A 49 9.07 2.59 -8.44
N GLN A 50 8.92 1.52 -9.22
CA GLN A 50 8.16 1.53 -10.47
C GLN A 50 6.68 1.83 -10.22
N THR A 51 6.05 1.17 -9.26
CA THR A 51 4.67 1.47 -8.82
C THR A 51 4.52 2.94 -8.43
N ALA A 52 5.47 3.48 -7.66
CA ALA A 52 5.44 4.88 -7.26
C ALA A 52 5.56 5.84 -8.45
N LYS A 53 6.33 5.48 -9.47
CA LYS A 53 6.46 6.26 -10.70
C LYS A 53 5.15 6.25 -11.48
N GLU A 54 4.57 5.07 -11.70
CA GLU A 54 3.28 4.91 -12.40
C GLU A 54 2.16 5.69 -11.71
N GLU A 55 2.08 5.64 -10.37
CA GLU A 55 1.08 6.39 -9.61
C GLU A 55 1.26 7.90 -9.75
N ARG A 56 2.50 8.41 -9.75
CA ARG A 56 2.77 9.83 -10.01
C ARG A 56 2.40 10.25 -11.43
N GLU A 57 2.63 9.39 -12.41
CA GLU A 57 2.28 9.66 -13.81
C GLU A 57 0.75 9.69 -13.97
N ARG A 58 0.02 8.77 -13.34
CA ARG A 58 -1.44 8.76 -13.29
C ARG A 58 -2.00 9.98 -12.57
N GLU A 59 -1.45 10.38 -11.43
CA GLU A 59 -1.85 11.58 -10.68
C GLU A 59 -1.66 12.85 -11.52
N LYS A 60 -0.56 12.94 -12.29
CA LYS A 60 -0.29 14.09 -13.18
C LYS A 60 -1.18 14.12 -14.44
N ALA A 61 -1.57 12.96 -14.95
CA ALA A 61 -2.39 12.86 -16.15
C ALA A 61 -3.90 13.03 -15.86
N ALA A 62 -4.32 12.90 -14.61
CA ALA A 62 -5.71 13.05 -14.21
C ALA A 62 -6.18 14.51 -14.28
N GLN A 63 -7.47 14.67 -14.55
CA GLN A 63 -8.14 15.97 -14.51
C GLN A 63 -8.42 16.37 -13.06
N GLU A 64 -8.79 15.41 -12.23
CA GLU A 64 -9.13 15.61 -10.82
C GLU A 64 -8.47 14.56 -9.93
N VAL A 65 -8.11 14.98 -8.71
CA VAL A 65 -7.55 14.10 -7.67
C VAL A 65 -8.58 13.91 -6.57
N MET A 66 -9.13 12.69 -6.47
CA MET A 66 -10.03 12.28 -5.42
C MET A 66 -9.22 11.72 -4.24
N THR A 67 -9.13 12.47 -3.14
CA THR A 67 -8.48 11.99 -1.92
C THR A 67 -9.50 11.27 -1.03
N ILE A 68 -9.23 10.00 -0.72
CA ILE A 68 -10.09 9.17 0.12
C ILE A 68 -9.35 8.85 1.42
N ALA A 69 -9.98 9.20 2.54
CA ALA A 69 -9.55 8.75 3.85
C ALA A 69 -9.82 7.25 3.98
N THR A 70 -8.78 6.50 4.29
CA THR A 70 -8.80 5.05 4.44
C THR A 70 -8.58 4.70 5.89
N ALA A 71 -9.56 4.05 6.52
CA ALA A 71 -9.38 3.55 7.88
C ALA A 71 -8.42 2.36 7.84
N TYR A 72 -7.12 2.61 8.04
CA TYR A 72 -6.12 1.55 8.16
C TYR A 72 -5.96 1.16 9.63
N ILE A 73 -6.68 0.12 10.06
CA ILE A 73 -6.46 -0.44 11.40
C ILE A 73 -5.12 -1.19 11.37
N LEU A 74 -4.13 -0.67 12.10
CA LEU A 74 -2.81 -1.30 12.26
C LEU A 74 -2.97 -2.73 12.81
N GLY A 75 -2.82 -3.73 11.92
CA GLY A 75 -2.97 -5.15 12.27
C GLY A 75 -4.24 -5.81 11.72
N ALA A 76 -5.11 -5.09 11.01
CA ALA A 76 -6.14 -5.71 10.19
C ALA A 76 -5.50 -6.57 9.09
N THR A 77 -6.14 -7.69 8.79
CA THR A 77 -5.69 -8.68 7.82
C THR A 77 -5.60 -8.11 6.40
N ARG A 78 -4.85 -8.79 5.51
CA ARG A 78 -4.62 -8.45 4.08
C ARG A 78 -5.88 -8.13 3.26
N SER A 79 -7.07 -8.45 3.77
CA SER A 79 -8.36 -8.20 3.14
C SER A 79 -8.74 -6.70 3.05
N TYR A 80 -8.25 -5.84 3.94
CA TYR A 80 -8.58 -4.40 3.92
C TYR A 80 -7.92 -3.60 2.79
N PRO A 81 -6.63 -3.84 2.46
CA PRO A 81 -5.98 -3.26 1.27
C PRO A 81 -6.69 -3.57 -0.06
N ILE A 82 -7.31 -4.74 -0.19
CA ILE A 82 -7.95 -5.18 -1.44
C ILE A 82 -9.16 -4.28 -1.75
N MET A 83 -10.05 -4.02 -0.79
CA MET A 83 -11.21 -3.15 -1.06
C MET A 83 -10.83 -1.70 -1.39
N GLN A 84 -9.75 -1.18 -0.77
CA GLN A 84 -9.26 0.17 -1.06
C GLN A 84 -8.65 0.24 -2.46
N LEU A 85 -7.92 -0.80 -2.86
CA LEU A 85 -7.38 -0.92 -4.20
C LEU A 85 -8.50 -1.07 -5.23
N ASP A 86 -9.45 -1.99 -5.02
CA ASP A 86 -10.57 -2.23 -5.93
C ASP A 86 -11.39 -0.96 -6.13
N PHE A 87 -11.67 -0.20 -5.05
CA PHE A 87 -12.35 1.08 -5.16
C PHE A 87 -11.57 2.06 -6.05
N LYS A 88 -10.26 2.21 -5.79
CA LYS A 88 -9.38 3.06 -6.59
C LYS A 88 -9.37 2.66 -8.06
N GLU A 89 -9.18 1.37 -8.34
CA GLU A 89 -9.12 0.84 -9.69
C GLU A 89 -10.47 0.99 -10.41
N ASN A 90 -11.58 0.72 -9.73
CA ASN A 90 -12.91 0.88 -10.30
C ASN A 90 -13.22 2.33 -10.70
N ILE A 91 -12.92 3.31 -9.84
CA ILE A 91 -13.14 4.74 -10.18
C ILE A 91 -12.21 5.18 -11.32
N GLN A 92 -10.93 4.80 -11.26
CA GLN A 92 -9.98 5.14 -12.32
C GLN A 92 -10.37 4.52 -13.66
N ASN A 93 -10.81 3.25 -13.66
CA ASN A 93 -11.25 2.56 -14.86
C ASN A 93 -12.56 3.15 -15.40
N ALA A 94 -13.55 3.38 -14.53
CA ALA A 94 -14.85 3.95 -14.91
C ALA A 94 -14.72 5.38 -15.49
N THR A 95 -13.66 6.10 -15.13
CA THR A 95 -13.40 7.47 -15.59
C THR A 95 -12.34 7.55 -16.69
N ASN A 96 -11.86 6.41 -17.21
CA ASN A 96 -10.73 6.34 -18.15
C ASN A 96 -9.50 7.15 -17.67
N GLY A 97 -9.20 7.07 -16.37
CA GLY A 97 -8.08 7.76 -15.74
C GLY A 97 -8.26 9.26 -15.52
N LYS A 98 -9.43 9.84 -15.84
CA LYS A 98 -9.70 11.27 -15.60
C LYS A 98 -9.75 11.62 -14.11
N ILE A 99 -10.17 10.68 -13.26
CA ILE A 99 -10.11 10.82 -11.82
C ILE A 99 -9.02 9.90 -11.29
N TYR A 100 -7.99 10.46 -10.66
CA TYR A 100 -7.02 9.70 -9.90
C TYR A 100 -7.47 9.59 -8.44
N VAL A 101 -7.47 8.38 -7.89
CA VAL A 101 -7.83 8.16 -6.48
C VAL A 101 -6.57 8.07 -5.63
N LYS A 102 -6.40 9.03 -4.74
CA LYS A 102 -5.33 9.09 -3.75
C LYS A 102 -5.83 8.52 -2.43
N LEU A 103 -5.21 7.44 -1.98
CA LEU A 103 -5.50 6.85 -0.67
C LEU A 103 -4.69 7.59 0.40
N ALA A 104 -5.37 8.05 1.45
CA ALA A 104 -4.77 8.70 2.61
C ALA A 104 -5.11 7.91 3.89
N PRO A 105 -4.16 7.66 4.80
CA PRO A 105 -4.42 6.97 6.06
C PRO A 105 -5.19 7.83 7.08
#